data_AF-A0A8T6IMR2-F1
#
_entry.id   AF-A0A8T6IMR2-F1
#
_cell.length_a   1.000
_cell.length_b   1.000
_cell.length_c   1.000
_cell.angle_alpha   90.00
_cell.angle_beta   90.00
_cell.angle_gamma   90.00
#
_symmetry.space_group_name_H-M   'P 1'
#
loop_
_entity.id
_entity.type
_entity.pdbx_description
1 polymer ?
#
loop_
_entity_poly.entity_id
_entity_poly.type
_entity_poly.pdbx_seq_one_letter_code
_entity_poly.pdbx_strand_id
1 'polypeptide(L)'
;MSASEDIQLQNTLDSITARLQGGEAVEPLLAEAEKSQGDLGEFVDIIQSLHTSLAPISPSQDYADRLRADLLKGRPGVVKRVRQIPPRVHVAAILAVCAGCVLFVLRRIFGSETAQDIQEEAVATPL
;
A
#
# COMPACT_ATOMS: atom_id res chain seq x y z
N MET A 1 6.93 -26.85 29.54
CA MET A 1 6.14 -25.73 29.00
C MET A 1 5.76 -26.10 27.60
N SER A 2 4.47 -26.36 27.38
CA SER A 2 3.95 -26.68 26.05
C SER A 2 3.76 -25.38 25.26
N ALA A 3 4.00 -25.38 23.95
CA ALA A 3 3.82 -24.18 23.11
C ALA A 3 2.44 -23.51 23.24
N SER A 4 1.41 -24.26 23.64
CA SER A 4 0.08 -23.71 23.94
C SER A 4 0.03 -22.84 25.19
N GLU A 5 0.82 -23.12 26.22
CA GLU A 5 0.87 -22.32 27.46
C GLU A 5 1.54 -20.97 27.18
N ASP A 6 2.61 -20.96 26.38
CA ASP A 6 3.31 -19.73 25.99
C ASP A 6 2.41 -18.80 25.15
N ILE A 7 1.63 -19.37 24.22
CA ILE A 7 0.67 -18.61 23.41
C ILE A 7 -0.43 -18.01 24.29
N GLN A 8 -0.93 -18.78 25.26
CA GLN A 8 -1.95 -18.28 26.17
C GLN A 8 -1.41 -17.18 27.07
N LEU A 9 -0.18 -17.31 27.58
CA LEU A 9 0.48 -16.27 28.37
C LEU A 9 0.65 -14.98 27.57
N GLN A 10 1.12 -15.09 26.33
CA GLN A 10 1.31 -13.95 25.45
C GLN A 10 0.00 -13.22 25.16
N ASN A 11 -1.07 -13.95 24.86
CA ASN A 11 -2.40 -13.37 24.65
C ASN A 11 -2.92 -12.64 25.91
N THR A 12 -2.68 -13.21 27.10
CA THR A 12 -3.05 -12.58 28.36
C THR A 12 -2.30 -11.26 28.55
N LEU A 13 -0.97 -11.25 28.38
CA LEU A 13 -0.15 -10.05 28.53
C LEU A 13 -0.51 -8.96 27.50
N ASP A 14 -0.82 -9.35 26.27
CA ASP A 14 -1.31 -8.42 25.23
C ASP A 14 -2.64 -7.78 25.64
N SER A 15 -3.57 -8.56 26.21
CA SER A 15 -4.86 -8.06 26.68
C SER A 15 -4.74 -7.08 27.86
N ILE A 16 -3.84 -7.37 28.80
CA ILE A 16 -3.48 -6.50 29.94
C ILE A 16 -2.91 -5.18 29.43
N THR A 17 -1.97 -5.25 28.49
CA THR A 17 -1.34 -4.06 27.89
C THR A 17 -2.35 -3.20 27.14
N ALA A 18 -3.27 -3.81 26.38
CA ALA A 18 -4.31 -3.10 25.65
C ALA A 18 -5.28 -2.36 26.59
N ARG A 19 -5.70 -3.00 27.69
CA ARG A 19 -6.55 -2.33 28.70
C ARG A 19 -5.84 -1.19 29.39
N LEU A 20 -4.56 -1.38 29.72
CA LEU A 20 -3.76 -0.33 30.35
C LEU A 20 -3.64 0.91 29.44
N GLN A 21 -3.42 0.70 28.13
CA GLN A 21 -3.43 1.80 27.14
C GLN A 21 -4.81 2.47 27.01
N GLY A 22 -5.90 1.72 27.16
CA GLY A 22 -7.26 2.24 27.16
C GLY A 22 -7.66 2.97 28.45
N GLY A 23 -6.85 2.91 29.51
CA GLY A 23 -7.20 3.42 30.83
C GLY A 23 -8.27 2.59 31.54
N GLU A 24 -8.47 1.34 31.12
CA GLU A 24 -9.44 0.42 31.73
C GLU A 24 -8.82 -0.33 32.92
N ALA A 25 -9.67 -0.74 33.87
CA ALA A 25 -9.24 -1.54 35.02
C ALA A 25 -8.70 -2.92 34.58
N VAL A 26 -7.55 -3.27 35.11
CA VAL A 26 -6.74 -4.46 34.73
C VAL A 26 -6.90 -5.58 35.77
N GLU A 27 -7.25 -5.21 36.99
CA GLU A 27 -7.51 -6.07 38.16
C GLU A 27 -8.42 -7.28 37.86
N PRO A 28 -9.56 -7.15 37.14
CA PRO A 28 -10.41 -8.31 36.87
C PRO A 28 -9.76 -9.32 35.91
N LEU A 29 -8.92 -8.88 34.96
CA LEU A 29 -8.19 -9.78 34.08
C LEU A 29 -7.02 -10.44 34.81
N LEU A 30 -6.33 -9.69 35.67
CA LEU A 30 -5.22 -10.21 36.45
C LEU A 30 -5.67 -11.30 37.42
N ALA A 31 -6.79 -11.09 38.11
CA ALA A 31 -7.35 -12.07 39.04
C ALA A 31 -7.82 -13.38 38.35
N GLU A 32 -8.15 -13.33 37.07
CA GLU A 32 -8.50 -14.51 36.28
C GLU A 32 -7.25 -15.19 35.70
N ALA A 33 -6.27 -14.41 35.26
CA ALA A 33 -5.01 -14.91 34.75
C ALA A 33 -4.14 -15.57 35.83
N GLU A 34 -4.08 -15.01 37.04
CA GLU A 34 -3.35 -15.59 38.18
C GLU A 34 -3.87 -16.98 38.57
N LYS A 35 -5.19 -17.20 38.45
CA LYS A 35 -5.80 -18.51 38.69
C LYS A 35 -5.41 -19.56 37.65
N SER A 36 -5.13 -19.15 36.42
CA SER A 36 -4.88 -20.06 35.30
C SER A 36 -3.39 -20.26 35.00
N GLN A 37 -2.55 -19.26 35.23
CA GLN A 37 -1.17 -19.22 34.72
C GLN A 37 -0.11 -18.96 35.79
N GLY A 38 -0.50 -18.78 37.06
CA GLY A 38 0.43 -18.52 38.17
C GLY A 38 0.71 -17.04 38.38
N ASP A 39 1.77 -16.73 39.13
CA ASP A 39 2.10 -15.36 39.54
C ASP A 39 2.52 -14.50 38.34
N LEU A 40 1.62 -13.60 37.92
CA LEU A 40 1.84 -12.64 36.83
C LEU A 40 2.13 -11.23 37.34
N GLY A 41 2.15 -11.03 38.67
CA GLY A 41 2.28 -9.73 39.29
C GLY A 41 3.54 -8.97 38.82
N GLU A 42 4.66 -9.67 38.72
CA GLU A 42 5.94 -9.07 38.30
C GLU A 42 5.90 -8.51 36.87
N PHE A 43 5.19 -9.18 35.95
CA PHE A 43 5.04 -8.68 34.58
C PHE A 43 4.11 -7.46 34.52
N VAL A 44 3.04 -7.45 35.32
CA VAL A 44 2.13 -6.31 35.39
C VAL A 44 2.85 -5.07 35.93
N ASP A 45 3.66 -5.23 36.98
CA ASP A 45 4.45 -4.13 37.55
C ASP A 45 5.42 -3.53 36.53
N ILE A 46 6.07 -4.39 35.72
CA ILE A 46 6.95 -3.95 34.62
C ILE A 46 6.16 -3.21 33.55
N ILE A 47 5.03 -3.74 33.11
CA ILE A 47 4.18 -3.12 32.08
C ILE A 47 3.65 -1.76 32.56
N GLN A 48 3.26 -1.66 33.84
CA GLN A 48 2.79 -0.41 34.43
C GLN A 48 3.91 0.62 34.55
N SER A 49 5.11 0.19 34.95
CA SER A 49 6.31 1.04 35.01
C SER A 49 6.71 1.56 33.63
N LEU A 50 6.65 0.69 32.60
CA LEU A 50 6.90 1.07 31.21
C LEU A 50 5.83 2.04 30.70
N HIS A 51 4.56 1.77 30.95
CA HIS A 51 3.47 2.66 30.56
C HIS A 51 3.61 4.05 31.18
N THR A 52 4.03 4.13 32.44
CA THR A 52 4.20 5.40 33.15
C THR A 52 5.45 6.17 32.69
N SER A 53 6.50 5.45 32.27
CA SER A 53 7.74 6.07 31.77
C SER A 53 7.65 6.50 30.30
N LEU A 54 6.75 5.90 29.52
CA LEU A 54 6.52 6.25 28.13
C LEU A 54 5.56 7.44 28.01
N ALA A 55 6.06 8.56 27.51
CA ALA A 55 5.22 9.71 27.18
C ALA A 55 4.32 9.36 25.97
N PRO A 56 3.00 9.61 26.04
CA PRO A 56 2.13 9.42 24.89
C PRO A 56 2.52 10.39 23.77
N ILE A 57 3.02 9.84 22.66
CA ILE A 57 3.34 10.62 21.46
C ILE A 57 2.09 10.67 20.60
N SER A 58 1.55 11.89 20.40
CA SER A 58 0.49 12.08 19.43
C SER A 58 1.02 11.80 18.02
N PRO A 59 0.34 10.97 17.22
CA PRO A 59 0.73 10.75 15.84
C PRO A 59 0.70 12.08 15.07
N SER A 60 1.61 12.25 14.13
CA SER A 60 1.57 13.42 13.26
C SER A 60 0.27 13.45 12.43
N GLN A 61 -0.22 14.64 12.11
CA GLN A 61 -1.41 14.79 11.26
C GLN A 61 -1.23 14.05 9.91
N ASP A 62 -0.02 14.13 9.34
CA ASP A 62 0.35 13.40 8.12
C ASP A 62 0.18 11.88 8.26
N TYR A 63 0.55 11.31 9.40
CA TYR A 63 0.38 9.88 9.66
C TYR A 63 -1.09 9.51 9.81
N ALA A 64 -1.85 10.30 10.58
CA ALA A 64 -3.28 10.06 10.78
C ALA A 64 -4.07 10.14 9.46
N ASP A 65 -3.74 11.08 8.59
CA ASP A 65 -4.40 11.25 7.29
C ASP A 65 -4.06 10.12 6.30
N ARG A 66 -2.81 9.64 6.32
CA ARG A 66 -2.41 8.46 5.55
C ARG A 66 -3.12 7.21 6.03
N LEU A 67 -3.16 7.01 7.35
CA LEU A 67 -3.80 5.85 7.97
C LEU A 67 -5.31 5.87 7.71
N ARG A 68 -5.97 7.03 7.85
CA ARG A 68 -7.39 7.20 7.47
C ARG A 68 -7.62 6.88 6.00
N ALA A 69 -6.74 7.32 5.11
CA ALA A 69 -6.85 7.01 3.69
C ALA A 69 -6.72 5.50 3.43
N ASP A 70 -5.79 4.82 4.08
CA ASP A 70 -5.56 3.38 3.92
C ASP A 70 -6.71 2.54 4.50
N LEU A 71 -7.22 2.91 5.67
CA LEU A 71 -8.32 2.21 6.34
C LEU A 71 -9.67 2.44 5.64
N LEU A 72 -9.97 3.67 5.22
CA LEU A 72 -11.28 4.02 4.64
C LEU A 72 -11.39 3.71 3.15
N LYS A 73 -10.28 3.78 2.40
CA LYS A 73 -10.34 3.68 0.92
C LYS A 73 -9.83 2.36 0.38
N GLY A 74 -9.29 1.48 1.24
CA GLY A 74 -8.39 0.41 0.78
C GLY A 74 -7.18 1.03 0.09
N ARG A 75 -6.09 0.26 -0.05
CA ARG A 75 -4.83 0.68 -0.70
C ARG A 75 -5.07 1.74 -1.78
N PRO A 76 -4.49 2.96 -1.71
CA PRO A 76 -4.78 4.01 -2.66
C PRO A 76 -4.56 3.47 -4.07
N GLY A 77 -5.67 3.26 -4.77
CA GLY A 77 -5.68 2.72 -6.11
C GLY A 77 -4.74 3.51 -7.00
N VAL A 78 -4.13 2.80 -7.93
CA VAL A 78 -3.18 3.23 -8.97
C VAL A 78 -3.44 4.65 -9.51
N VAL A 79 -4.70 5.09 -9.53
CA VAL A 79 -5.17 6.44 -9.88
C VAL A 79 -4.48 7.58 -9.12
N LYS A 80 -4.15 7.44 -7.82
CA LYS A 80 -3.46 8.53 -7.07
C LYS A 80 -1.98 8.67 -7.46
N ARG A 81 -1.34 7.62 -8.02
CA ARG A 81 0.01 7.71 -8.62
C ARG A 81 0.00 8.45 -9.96
N VAL A 82 -1.07 8.33 -10.75
CA VAL A 82 -1.18 9.00 -12.06
C VAL A 82 -1.26 10.53 -11.91
N ARG A 83 -1.74 11.04 -10.77
CA ARG A 83 -1.80 12.50 -10.52
C ARG A 83 -0.43 13.13 -10.21
N GLN A 84 0.64 12.34 -10.02
CA GLN A 84 2.01 12.81 -9.84
C GLN A 84 2.88 12.57 -11.08
N ILE A 85 2.29 12.62 -12.28
CA ILE A 85 3.08 12.60 -13.51
C ILE A 85 3.76 13.98 -13.67
N PRO A 86 5.10 14.07 -13.72
CA PRO A 86 5.81 15.32 -13.90
C PRO A 86 5.34 16.02 -15.19
N PRO A 87 5.20 17.36 -15.22
CA PRO A 87 4.70 18.08 -16.39
C PRO A 87 5.45 17.76 -17.70
N ARG A 88 6.71 17.34 -17.59
CA ARG A 88 7.56 16.90 -18.71
C ARG A 88 6.99 15.67 -19.45
N VAL A 89 6.30 14.78 -18.75
CA VAL A 89 5.73 13.56 -19.34
C VAL A 89 4.44 13.87 -20.11
N HIS A 90 3.67 14.90 -19.71
CA HIS A 90 2.52 15.35 -20.50
C HIS A 90 2.94 15.88 -21.87
N VAL A 91 4.05 16.62 -21.95
CA VAL A 91 4.60 17.11 -23.22
C VAL A 91 5.04 15.93 -24.10
N ALA A 92 5.71 14.93 -23.52
CA ALA A 92 6.11 13.73 -24.25
C ALA A 92 4.91 12.92 -24.76
N ALA A 93 3.83 12.81 -23.96
CA ALA A 93 2.60 12.13 -24.37
C ALA A 93 1.91 12.85 -25.54
N ILE A 94 1.83 14.19 -25.49
CA ILE A 94 1.27 14.98 -26.59
C ILE A 94 2.11 14.80 -27.87
N LEU A 95 3.44 14.87 -27.75
CA LEU A 95 4.34 14.66 -28.90
C LEU A 95 4.21 13.25 -29.48
N ALA A 96 4.09 12.22 -28.65
CA ALA A 96 3.90 10.85 -29.11
C ALA A 96 2.58 10.66 -29.87
N VAL A 97 1.49 11.27 -29.37
CA VAL A 97 0.18 11.25 -30.06
C VAL A 97 0.26 12.00 -31.39
N CYS A 98 0.88 13.19 -31.42
CA CYS A 98 1.06 13.94 -32.65
C CYS A 98 1.90 13.18 -33.68
N ALA A 99 3.04 12.61 -33.26
CA ALA A 99 3.91 11.83 -34.13
C ALA A 99 3.20 10.57 -34.67
N GLY A 100 2.44 9.86 -33.82
CA GLY A 100 1.64 8.72 -34.23
C GLY A 100 0.54 9.10 -35.22
N CYS A 101 -0.13 10.23 -35.01
CA CYS A 101 -1.18 10.72 -35.91
C CYS A 101 -0.60 11.13 -37.27
N VAL A 102 0.54 11.83 -37.28
CA VAL A 102 1.25 12.18 -38.53
C VAL A 102 1.70 10.92 -39.28
N LEU A 103 2.32 9.95 -38.59
CA LEU A 103 2.69 8.68 -39.21
C LEU A 103 1.49 7.91 -39.75
N PHE A 104 0.38 7.92 -39.03
CA PHE A 104 -0.86 7.26 -39.46
C PHE A 104 -1.42 7.91 -40.74
N VAL A 105 -1.43 9.24 -40.82
CA VAL A 105 -1.88 9.98 -42.00
C VAL A 105 -0.93 9.77 -43.18
N LEU A 106 0.38 9.85 -42.96
CA LEU A 106 1.38 9.55 -43.99
C LEU A 106 1.22 8.13 -44.52
N ARG A 107 1.05 7.14 -43.64
CA ARG A 107 0.81 5.76 -44.05
C ARG A 107 -0.52 5.59 -44.78
N ARG A 108 -1.56 6.34 -44.43
CA ARG A 108 -2.87 6.30 -45.08
C ARG A 108 -2.84 6.87 -46.50
N ILE A 109 -2.04 7.91 -46.73
CA ILE A 109 -1.95 8.63 -48.01
C ILE A 109 -0.90 8.01 -48.94
N PHE A 110 0.32 7.76 -48.45
CA PHE A 110 1.41 7.22 -49.26
C PHE A 110 1.41 5.68 -49.36
N GLY A 111 0.66 5.00 -48.49
CA GLY A 111 0.50 3.55 -48.53
C GLY A 111 -0.35 3.04 -49.70
N SER A 112 -0.99 3.92 -50.48
CA SER A 112 -1.70 3.56 -51.71
C SER A 112 -0.84 3.66 -52.98
N GLU A 113 0.22 4.48 -53.00
CA GLU A 113 1.03 4.70 -54.21
C GLU A 113 2.12 3.63 -54.36
N THR A 114 2.72 3.18 -53.25
CA THR A 114 3.81 2.18 -53.27
C THR A 114 3.36 0.76 -53.67
N ALA A 115 2.05 0.48 -53.71
CA ALA A 115 1.54 -0.80 -54.19
C ALA A 115 1.40 -0.87 -55.73
N GLN A 116 1.26 0.27 -56.43
CA GLN A 116 1.11 0.28 -57.89
C GLN A 116 2.46 0.29 -58.62
N ASP A 117 3.49 0.99 -58.11
CA ASP A 117 4.82 1.05 -58.75
C ASP A 117 5.53 -0.31 -58.79
N ILE A 118 5.34 -1.17 -57.77
CA ILE A 118 5.96 -2.50 -57.73
C ILE A 118 5.27 -3.46 -58.72
N GLN A 119 4.02 -3.17 -59.12
CA GLN A 119 3.23 -4.05 -59.99
C GLN A 119 3.40 -3.71 -61.49
N GLU A 120 3.73 -2.47 -61.85
CA GLU A 120 4.09 -2.12 -63.24
C GLU A 120 5.47 -2.64 -63.66
N GLU A 121 6.46 -2.65 -62.76
CA GLU A 121 7.81 -3.14 -63.08
C GLU A 121 7.86 -4.67 -63.30
N ALA A 122 6.93 -5.43 -62.70
CA ALA A 122 6.84 -6.88 -62.85
C ALA A 122 6.14 -7.37 -64.14
N VAL A 123 5.39 -6.49 -64.84
CA VAL A 123 4.66 -6.84 -66.07
C VAL A 123 5.42 -6.45 -67.34
N ALA A 124 6.43 -5.57 -67.24
CA ALA A 124 7.16 -5.03 -68.38
C ALA A 124 8.30 -5.92 -68.93
N THR A 125 8.55 -7.12 -68.37
CA THR A 125 9.51 -8.09 -68.94
C THR A 125 8.83 -9.36 -69.47
N PRO A 126 8.30 -9.34 -70.70
CA PRO A 126 8.13 -10.56 -71.49
C PRO A 126 9.43 -10.89 -72.26
N LEU A 127 9.92 -12.12 -72.08
CA LEU A 127 10.88 -12.77 -72.99
C LEU A 127 10.16 -13.32 -74.22
#